data_AF-A0A0T9AAG7-F1
#
_entry.id   AF-A0A0T9AAG7-F1
#
_cell.length_a   1.000
_cell.length_b   1.000
_cell.length_c   1.000
_cell.angle_alpha   90.00
_cell.angle_beta   90.00
_cell.angle_gamma   90.00
#
_symmetry.space_group_name_H-M   'P 1'
#
loop_
_entity.id
_entity.type
_entity.pdbx_description
1 polymer ?
#
loop_
_entity_poly.entity_id
_entity_poly.type
_entity_poly.pdbx_seq_one_letter_code
_entity_poly.pdbx_strand_id
1 'polypeptide(L)'
;MGIEEQLGEIVIAPRVLEKIIAIATAKVEGVHSFSNRSVSDTLSKLSLGRGVYLKNMDEELTADIYLYLEYGVKVPKVAVAIQKAVKDAVRNMADVELAAINIHVAGIVPDKTPKPELKDLFDEDFLND
;
A
#
# COMPACT_ATOMS: atom_id res chain seq x y z
N MET A 1 -1.70 -2.48 -53.02
CA MET A 1 -2.64 -1.83 -52.08
C MET A 1 -2.36 -2.45 -50.72
N GLY A 2 -1.45 -1.85 -49.96
CA GLY A 2 -1.07 -2.33 -48.64
C GLY A 2 -2.18 -1.98 -47.65
N ILE A 3 -2.68 -2.98 -46.95
CA ILE A 3 -3.51 -2.79 -45.77
C ILE A 3 -2.60 -2.20 -44.69
N GLU A 4 -2.74 -0.90 -44.41
CA GLU A 4 -2.17 -0.32 -43.19
C GLU A 4 -2.94 -0.91 -42.02
N GLU A 5 -2.31 -1.83 -41.29
CA GLU A 5 -2.83 -2.28 -40.01
C GLU A 5 -2.80 -1.08 -39.06
N GLN A 6 -3.97 -0.47 -38.83
CA GLN A 6 -4.15 0.50 -37.76
C GLN A 6 -3.92 -0.22 -36.43
N LEU A 7 -2.69 -0.15 -35.94
CA LEU A 7 -2.35 -0.50 -34.57
C LEU A 7 -3.17 0.42 -33.66
N GLY A 8 -4.17 -0.15 -32.99
CA GLY A 8 -5.00 0.59 -32.03
C GLY A 8 -4.17 1.10 -30.87
N GLU A 9 -4.57 2.25 -30.30
CA GLU A 9 -3.94 2.83 -29.13
C GLU A 9 -4.33 2.05 -27.87
N ILE A 10 -3.35 1.53 -27.12
CA ILE A 10 -3.59 0.86 -25.84
C ILE A 10 -3.59 1.91 -24.73
N VAL A 11 -4.78 2.27 -24.26
CA VAL A 11 -4.96 3.21 -23.15
C VAL A 11 -5.18 2.44 -21.85
N ILE A 12 -4.27 2.58 -20.88
CA ILE A 12 -4.38 1.94 -19.57
C ILE A 12 -5.15 2.87 -18.62
N ALA A 13 -6.30 2.40 -18.13
CA ALA A 13 -7.07 3.15 -17.15
C ALA A 13 -6.29 3.29 -15.82
N PRO A 14 -6.30 4.46 -15.15
CA PRO A 14 -5.59 4.68 -13.89
C PRO A 14 -5.90 3.63 -12.80
N ARG A 15 -7.15 3.17 -12.75
CA ARG A 15 -7.61 2.12 -11.84
C ARG A 15 -6.87 0.79 -12.00
N VAL A 16 -6.41 0.46 -13.21
CA VAL A 16 -5.64 -0.77 -13.46
C VAL A 16 -4.26 -0.64 -12.85
N LEU A 17 -3.64 0.54 -13.00
CA LEU A 17 -2.32 0.82 -12.45
C LEU A 17 -2.32 0.73 -10.91
N GLU A 18 -3.34 1.28 -10.26
CA GLU A 18 -3.54 1.12 -8.80
C GLU A 18 -3.59 -0.36 -8.38
N LYS A 19 -4.22 -1.24 -9.18
CA LYS A 19 -4.28 -2.68 -8.88
C LYS A 19 -2.93 -3.35 -9.04
N ILE A 20 -2.17 -3.02 -10.07
CA ILE A 20 -0.80 -3.53 -10.26
C ILE A 20 0.06 -3.15 -9.05
N ILE A 21 0.03 -1.88 -8.64
CA ILE A 21 0.79 -1.37 -7.49
C ILE A 21 0.37 -2.06 -6.20
N ALA A 22 -0.94 -2.20 -5.96
CA ALA A 22 -1.45 -2.87 -4.77
C ALA A 22 -1.03 -4.35 -4.73
N ILE A 23 -1.09 -5.07 -5.86
CA ILE A 23 -0.67 -6.46 -5.94
C ILE A 23 0.84 -6.59 -5.73
N ALA A 24 1.64 -5.71 -6.33
CA ALA A 24 3.09 -5.70 -6.17
C ALA A 24 3.50 -5.45 -4.71
N THR A 25 2.85 -4.48 -4.07
CA THR A 25 3.08 -4.15 -2.65
C THR A 25 2.70 -5.32 -1.74
N ALA A 26 1.53 -5.95 -1.98
CA ALA A 26 1.06 -7.07 -1.16
C ALA A 26 1.92 -8.34 -1.25
N LYS A 27 2.77 -8.46 -2.28
CA LYS A 27 3.72 -9.59 -2.42
C LYS A 27 5.00 -9.40 -1.61
N VAL A 28 5.25 -8.21 -1.08
CA VAL A 28 6.46 -7.92 -0.32
C VAL A 28 6.28 -8.42 1.11
N GLU A 29 7.23 -9.24 1.56
CA GLU A 29 7.28 -9.73 2.93
C GLU A 29 7.38 -8.58 3.94
N GLY A 30 6.58 -8.65 5.01
CA GLY A 30 6.48 -7.60 6.02
C GLY A 30 5.35 -6.58 5.79
N VAL A 31 4.62 -6.66 4.68
CA VAL A 31 3.40 -5.87 4.46
C VAL A 31 2.20 -6.62 5.03
N HIS A 32 1.54 -6.03 6.04
CA HIS A 32 0.38 -6.63 6.68
C HIS A 32 -0.92 -6.27 5.95
N SER A 33 -1.23 -4.97 5.84
CA SER A 33 -2.47 -4.48 5.25
C SER A 33 -2.33 -3.06 4.72
N PHE A 34 -3.27 -2.62 3.89
CA PHE A 34 -3.33 -1.24 3.42
C PHE A 34 -4.12 -0.36 4.39
N SER A 35 -3.79 0.94 4.41
CA SER A 35 -4.50 1.96 5.16
C SER A 35 -5.13 2.98 4.22
N ASN A 36 -6.25 3.58 4.61
CA ASN A 36 -6.85 4.67 3.85
C ASN A 36 -6.29 6.01 4.34
N ARG A 37 -6.15 6.97 3.43
CA ARG A 37 -5.63 8.30 3.75
C ARG A 37 -6.58 9.12 4.65
N SER A 38 -7.89 8.87 4.61
CA SER A 38 -8.89 9.61 5.39
C SER A 38 -10.09 8.74 5.80
N VAL A 39 -10.70 9.06 6.95
CA VAL A 39 -11.95 8.43 7.44
C VAL A 39 -13.12 8.68 6.50
N SER A 40 -13.19 9.82 5.80
CA SER A 40 -14.25 10.08 4.81
C SER A 40 -14.17 9.14 3.60
N ASP A 41 -12.99 8.59 3.33
CA ASP A 41 -12.79 7.62 2.26
C ASP A 41 -13.47 6.28 2.59
N THR A 42 -13.69 5.95 3.88
CA THR A 42 -14.40 4.73 4.30
C THR A 42 -15.92 4.79 4.11
N LEU A 43 -16.51 5.98 4.07
CA LEU A 43 -17.96 6.17 3.89
C LEU A 43 -18.38 5.98 2.43
N SER A 44 -17.48 6.28 1.49
CA SER A 44 -17.68 6.10 0.07
C SER A 44 -17.43 4.64 -0.30
N LYS A 45 -18.48 3.80 -0.35
CA LYS A 45 -18.45 2.41 -0.88
C LYS A 45 -17.81 2.25 -2.28
N LEU A 46 -17.41 3.34 -2.93
CA LEU A 46 -16.73 3.40 -4.23
C LEU A 46 -15.19 3.51 -4.13
N SER A 47 -14.61 3.82 -2.98
CA SER A 47 -13.15 3.97 -2.79
C SER A 47 -12.46 2.61 -2.62
N LEU A 48 -12.58 1.73 -3.61
CA LEU A 48 -11.72 0.54 -3.74
C LEU A 48 -10.26 0.89 -4.08
N GLY A 49 -9.79 2.09 -3.70
CA GLY A 49 -8.39 2.47 -3.64
C GLY A 49 -7.82 1.91 -2.33
N ARG A 50 -7.26 0.71 -2.43
CA ARG A 50 -6.73 -0.09 -1.30
C ARG A 50 -5.44 0.56 -0.76
N GLY A 51 -5.52 1.78 -0.24
CA GLY A 51 -4.38 2.55 0.23
C GLY A 51 -3.38 3.00 -0.83
N VAL A 52 -3.68 2.85 -2.12
CA VAL A 52 -2.83 3.33 -3.23
C VAL A 52 -3.52 4.50 -3.91
N TYR A 53 -2.83 5.62 -4.03
CA TYR A 53 -3.31 6.83 -4.69
C TYR A 53 -2.30 7.26 -5.74
N LEU A 54 -2.78 7.50 -6.95
CA LEU A 54 -1.97 8.03 -8.04
C LEU A 54 -2.22 9.53 -8.17
N LYS A 55 -1.14 10.30 -8.37
CA LYS A 55 -1.22 11.72 -8.71
C LYS A 55 -0.43 11.96 -9.99
N ASN A 56 -1.06 12.65 -10.93
CA ASN A 56 -0.41 13.18 -12.11
C ASN A 56 -0.25 14.68 -11.90
N MET A 57 0.98 15.18 -11.89
CA MET A 57 1.30 16.60 -11.79
C MET A 57 2.40 16.90 -12.80
N ASP A 58 2.21 17.89 -13.67
CA ASP A 58 3.21 18.33 -14.65
C ASP A 58 3.79 17.18 -15.51
N GLU A 59 2.94 16.25 -15.97
CA GLU A 59 3.31 15.03 -16.73
C GLU A 59 4.07 13.96 -15.91
N GLU A 60 4.35 14.21 -14.63
CA GLU A 60 4.97 13.25 -13.73
C GLU A 60 3.92 12.44 -12.96
N LEU A 61 3.99 11.11 -13.09
CA LEU A 61 3.13 10.20 -12.36
C LEU A 61 3.79 9.76 -11.05
N THR A 62 3.13 10.05 -9.93
CA THR A 62 3.59 9.67 -8.59
C THR A 62 2.60 8.74 -7.91
N ALA A 63 3.12 7.80 -7.12
CA ALA A 63 2.33 6.84 -6.36
C ALA A 63 2.50 7.06 -4.86
N ASP A 64 1.41 7.30 -4.15
CA ASP A 64 1.35 7.34 -2.69
C ASP A 64 0.72 6.05 -2.18
N ILE A 65 1.45 5.31 -1.34
CA ILE A 65 1.03 4.02 -0.80
C ILE A 65 0.96 4.11 0.72
N TYR A 66 -0.22 3.85 1.28
CA TYR A 66 -0.52 3.86 2.70
C TYR A 66 -0.72 2.43 3.20
N LEU A 67 0.07 2.02 4.18
CA LEU A 67 0.07 0.63 4.65
C LEU A 67 0.46 0.48 6.11
N TYR A 68 0.12 -0.68 6.66
CA TYR A 68 0.57 -1.21 7.93
C TYR A 68 1.63 -2.28 7.69
N LEU A 69 2.69 -2.24 8.49
CA LEU A 69 3.76 -3.23 8.46
C LEU A 69 3.59 -4.24 9.59
N GLU A 70 4.12 -5.43 9.39
CA GLU A 70 4.20 -6.46 10.43
C GLU A 70 5.20 -6.07 11.52
N TYR A 71 4.96 -6.53 12.75
CA TYR A 71 5.90 -6.33 13.84
C TYR A 71 7.23 -7.06 13.60
N GLY A 72 8.34 -6.44 14.04
CA GLY A 72 9.67 -7.02 13.91
C GLY A 72 10.35 -6.78 12.56
N VAL A 73 9.70 -6.09 11.61
CA VAL A 73 10.32 -5.78 10.31
C VAL A 73 11.12 -4.47 10.35
N LYS A 74 12.20 -4.42 9.56
CA LYS A 74 12.98 -3.19 9.36
C LYS A 74 12.26 -2.31 8.33
N VAL A 75 11.55 -1.29 8.81
CA VAL A 75 10.74 -0.37 7.97
C VAL A 75 11.49 0.12 6.71
N PRO A 76 12.73 0.63 6.78
CA PRO A 76 13.42 1.10 5.58
C PRO A 76 13.72 -0.02 4.58
N LYS A 77 14.02 -1.24 5.07
CA LYS A 77 14.28 -2.40 4.22
C LYS A 77 13.03 -2.80 3.43
N VAL A 78 11.89 -2.87 4.12
CA VAL A 78 10.61 -3.21 3.50
C VAL A 78 10.17 -2.10 2.54
N ALA A 79 10.34 -0.83 2.91
CA ALA A 79 10.02 0.29 2.03
C ALA A 79 10.79 0.24 0.70
N VAL A 80 12.11 0.02 0.75
CA VAL A 80 12.93 -0.12 -0.46
C VAL A 80 12.49 -1.33 -1.30
N ALA A 81 12.14 -2.45 -0.64
CA ALA A 81 11.63 -3.63 -1.33
C ALA A 81 10.29 -3.35 -2.05
N ILE A 82 9.37 -2.61 -1.42
CA ILE A 82 8.11 -2.16 -2.03
C ILE A 82 8.39 -1.24 -3.22
N GLN A 83 9.25 -0.23 -3.06
CA GLN A 83 9.59 0.69 -4.16
C GLN A 83 10.13 -0.07 -5.37
N LYS A 84 11.03 -1.02 -5.16
CA LYS A 84 11.58 -1.86 -6.22
C LYS A 84 10.50 -2.72 -6.88
N ALA A 85 9.71 -3.45 -6.09
CA ALA A 85 8.66 -4.33 -6.59
C ALA A 85 7.60 -3.57 -7.41
N VAL A 86 7.21 -2.38 -6.92
CA VAL A 86 6.24 -1.51 -7.60
C VAL A 86 6.82 -0.96 -8.90
N LYS A 87 8.06 -0.46 -8.88
CA LYS A 87 8.74 0.06 -10.08
C LYS A 87 8.86 -1.01 -11.16
N ASP A 88 9.30 -2.21 -10.79
CA ASP A 88 9.45 -3.33 -11.72
C ASP A 88 8.09 -3.78 -12.27
N ALA A 89 7.06 -3.88 -11.42
CA ALA A 89 5.73 -4.32 -11.86
C ALA A 89 5.08 -3.32 -12.83
N VAL A 90 5.13 -2.02 -12.52
CA VAL A 90 4.53 -0.98 -13.36
C VAL A 90 5.24 -0.87 -14.70
N ARG A 91 6.58 -0.90 -14.71
CA ARG A 91 7.35 -0.88 -15.95
C ARG A 91 7.08 -2.10 -16.81
N ASN A 92 7.08 -3.31 -16.22
CA ASN A 92 6.96 -4.55 -17.00
C ASN A 92 5.52 -4.82 -17.49
N MET A 93 4.50 -4.37 -16.76
CA MET A 93 3.09 -4.68 -17.09
C MET A 93 2.40 -3.57 -17.88
N ALA A 94 2.80 -2.32 -17.66
CA ALA A 94 2.12 -1.16 -18.21
C ALA A 94 3.02 -0.27 -19.09
N ASP A 95 4.34 -0.53 -19.12
CA ASP A 95 5.34 0.33 -19.78
C ASP A 95 5.25 1.81 -19.36
N VAL A 96 4.91 2.02 -18.09
CA VAL A 96 4.79 3.34 -17.47
C VAL A 96 5.97 3.57 -16.52
N GLU A 97 6.50 4.79 -16.51
CA GLU A 97 7.48 5.20 -15.50
C GLU A 97 6.82 6.03 -14.39
N LEU A 98 7.14 5.70 -13.14
CA LEU A 98 6.74 6.46 -11.96
C LEU A 98 7.90 7.37 -11.56
N ALA A 99 7.64 8.68 -11.48
CA ALA A 99 8.61 9.68 -11.05
C ALA A 99 8.97 9.50 -9.56
N ALA A 100 7.97 9.22 -8.73
CA ALA A 100 8.16 8.99 -7.29
C ALA A 100 7.23 7.91 -6.75
N ILE A 101 7.74 7.16 -5.77
CA ILE A 101 6.99 6.15 -5.02
C ILE A 101 7.13 6.47 -3.53
N ASN A 102 6.07 7.06 -2.97
CA ASN A 102 6.01 7.48 -1.58
C ASN A 102 5.32 6.41 -0.74
N ILE A 103 5.99 6.00 0.34
CA ILE A 103 5.48 4.98 1.25
C ILE A 103 5.16 5.64 2.58
N HIS A 104 3.89 5.56 2.96
CA HIS A 104 3.32 6.10 4.18
C HIS A 104 2.99 4.93 5.10
N VAL A 105 3.80 4.75 6.15
CA VAL A 105 3.58 3.70 7.14
C VAL A 105 2.66 4.25 8.21
N ALA A 106 1.41 3.77 8.23
CA ALA A 106 0.39 4.19 9.19
C ALA A 106 0.61 3.60 10.59
N GLY A 107 1.27 2.44 10.67
CA GLY A 107 1.59 1.78 11.93
C GLY A 107 2.20 0.41 11.74
N ILE A 108 2.51 -0.23 12.86
CA ILE A 108 3.04 -1.59 12.94
C ILE A 108 2.02 -2.45 13.67
N VAL A 109 1.63 -3.58 13.08
CA VAL A 109 0.64 -4.51 13.65
C VAL A 109 1.36 -5.70 14.29
N PRO A 110 1.18 -5.92 15.61
CA PRO A 110 1.66 -7.14 16.26
C PRO A 110 0.80 -8.34 15.87
N ASP A 111 1.43 -9.50 15.66
CA ASP A 111 0.77 -10.74 15.20
C ASP A 111 -0.30 -11.29 16.15
N LYS A 112 -0.36 -10.79 17.40
CA LYS A 112 -1.44 -10.87 18.40
C LYS A 112 -0.87 -10.37 19.71
N THR A 113 -1.25 -9.18 20.16
CA THR A 113 -1.16 -8.88 21.59
C THR A 113 -2.37 -9.53 22.28
N PRO A 114 -2.19 -10.45 23.23
CA PRO A 114 -3.30 -10.88 24.07
C PRO A 114 -3.89 -9.66 24.76
N LYS A 115 -5.22 -9.58 24.84
CA LYS A 115 -5.89 -8.56 25.64
C LYS A 115 -5.41 -8.75 27.08
N PRO A 116 -4.91 -7.71 27.78
CA PRO A 116 -4.53 -7.85 29.18
C PRO A 116 -5.70 -8.45 29.96
N GLU A 117 -5.45 -9.51 30.72
CA GLU A 117 -6.52 -10.13 31.49
C GLU A 117 -6.90 -9.17 32.62
N LEU A 118 -8.19 -9.12 33.00
CA LEU A 118 -8.62 -8.25 34.10
C LEU A 118 -7.85 -8.58 35.40
N LYS A 119 -7.41 -9.82 35.57
CA LYS A 119 -6.63 -10.26 36.73
C LYS A 119 -5.30 -9.50 36.86
N ASP A 120 -4.64 -9.19 35.75
CA ASP A 120 -3.36 -8.45 35.72
C ASP A 120 -3.53 -6.95 36.09
N LEU A 121 -4.77 -6.45 36.16
CA LEU A 121 -5.09 -5.07 36.57
C LEU A 121 -5.42 -4.96 38.07
N PHE A 122 -5.55 -6.09 38.76
CA PHE A 122 -5.89 -6.17 40.17
C PHE A 122 -4.83 -6.90 40.99
N ASP A 123 -3.56 -6.93 40.53
CA ASP A 123 -2.46 -7.52 41.30
C ASP A 123 -2.51 -7.03 42.75
N GLU A 124 -2.58 -7.99 43.67
CA GLU A 124 -2.99 -7.86 45.08
C GLU A 124 -2.04 -7.01 45.96
N ASP A 125 -1.09 -6.30 45.36
CA ASP A 125 -0.19 -5.36 46.02
C ASP A 125 -0.91 -4.10 46.52
N PHE A 126 -2.13 -3.82 46.05
CA PHE A 126 -2.94 -2.68 46.52
C PHE A 126 -3.67 -2.92 47.85
N LEU A 127 -3.69 -4.15 48.37
CA LEU A 127 -4.48 -4.52 49.56
C LEU A 127 -3.64 -4.81 50.81
N ASN A 128 -2.32 -4.61 50.74
CA ASN A 128 -1.38 -4.96 51.82
C ASN A 128 -0.66 -3.77 52.48
N ASP A 129 -1.25 -2.57 52.48
CA ASP A 129 -0.81 -1.44 53.33
C ASP A 129 -1.88 -1.06 54.38
#